data_AF-A0AAP0I771-F1
#
_entry.id   AF-A0AAP0I771-F1
#
_cell.length_a   1.000
_cell.length_b   1.000
_cell.length_c   1.000
_cell.angle_alpha   90.00
_cell.angle_beta   90.00
_cell.angle_gamma   90.00
#
_symmetry.space_group_name_H-M   'P 1'
#
loop_
_entity.id
_entity.type
_entity.pdbx_description
1 polymer ?
#
loop_
_entity_poly.entity_id
_entity_poly.type
_entity_poly.pdbx_seq_one_letter_code
_entity_poly.pdbx_strand_id
1 'polypeptide(L)'
;MFCNAELILQFNKKEKLFNFKGIVLGNPVLEFATDFNSRVEYVGSHGLISDSIYEIFTSACKYSRFVNELYRGSVSAICSRVMSQVSKETSRFVDKYDVTLDICIATILAQSKITNPQKVLETIDVCVEDETMNYLNRQDVQNDLHAHLVGVNRWLVCSK
;
A
#
# COMPACT_ATOMS: atom_id res chain seq x y z
N MET A 1 4.18 -8.63 -12.19
CA MET A 1 4.57 -8.65 -13.63
C MET A 1 4.73 -7.20 -14.07
N PHE A 2 5.95 -6.68 -14.13
CA PHE A 2 6.18 -5.36 -14.72
C PHE A 2 6.15 -5.53 -16.24
N CYS A 3 5.11 -5.00 -16.89
CA CYS A 3 5.01 -5.03 -18.33
C CYS A 3 6.00 -3.99 -18.90
N ASN A 4 7.13 -4.46 -19.45
CA ASN A 4 8.10 -3.56 -20.09
C ASN A 4 7.61 -3.20 -21.50
N ALA A 5 6.87 -2.10 -21.59
CA ALA A 5 6.34 -1.59 -22.85
C ALA A 5 7.44 -1.27 -23.88
N GLU A 6 8.60 -0.83 -23.42
CA GLU A 6 9.74 -0.55 -24.29
C GLU A 6 10.21 -1.82 -25.01
N LEU A 7 10.31 -2.93 -24.27
CA LEU A 7 10.71 -4.22 -24.83
C LEU A 7 9.70 -4.71 -25.88
N ILE A 8 8.40 -4.56 -25.62
CA ILE A 8 7.34 -4.90 -26.59
C ILE A 8 7.50 -4.10 -27.89
N LEU A 9 7.75 -2.79 -27.78
CA LEU A 9 7.98 -1.92 -28.93
C LEU A 9 9.27 -2.30 -29.69
N GLN A 10 10.35 -2.63 -28.98
CA GLN A 10 11.61 -3.08 -29.59
C GLN A 10 11.44 -4.38 -30.36
N PHE A 11 10.68 -5.34 -29.83
CA PHE A 11 10.35 -6.59 -30.54
C PHE A 11 9.49 -6.32 -31.78
N ASN A 12 8.46 -5.49 -31.65
CA ASN A 12 7.57 -5.13 -32.76
C ASN A 12 8.28 -4.44 -33.94
N LYS A 13 9.43 -3.81 -33.70
CA LYS A 13 10.29 -3.27 -34.77
C LYS A 13 10.94 -4.36 -35.63
N LYS A 14 11.21 -5.54 -35.05
CA LYS A 14 11.80 -6.69 -35.74
C LYS A 14 10.71 -7.57 -36.34
N GLU A 15 9.75 -7.97 -35.51
CA GLU A 15 8.63 -8.84 -35.86
C GLU A 15 7.37 -8.29 -35.21
N LYS A 16 6.34 -8.00 -36.01
CA LYS A 16 5.06 -7.44 -35.53
C LYS A 16 4.19 -8.51 -34.84
N LEU A 17 4.70 -9.09 -33.77
CA LEU A 17 4.04 -10.16 -33.02
C LEU A 17 2.96 -9.63 -32.08
N PHE A 18 3.16 -8.46 -31.47
CA PHE A 18 2.25 -7.91 -30.46
C PHE A 18 1.35 -6.82 -31.04
N ASN A 19 0.03 -6.91 -30.87
CA ASN A 19 -0.90 -5.81 -31.18
C ASN A 19 -0.94 -4.77 -30.04
N PHE A 20 0.20 -4.16 -29.76
CA PHE A 20 0.36 -3.23 -28.65
C PHE A 20 -0.34 -1.88 -28.94
N LYS A 21 -1.20 -1.43 -28.01
CA LYS A 21 -1.94 -0.16 -28.12
C LYS A 21 -1.48 0.90 -27.12
N GLY A 22 -1.02 0.48 -25.94
CA GLY A 22 -0.58 1.39 -24.89
C GLY A 22 -0.48 0.70 -23.54
N ILE A 23 -0.12 1.48 -22.51
CA ILE A 23 -0.09 1.09 -21.11
C ILE A 23 -0.93 2.06 -20.27
N VAL A 24 -1.51 1.55 -19.18
CA VAL A 24 -2.16 2.34 -18.15
C VAL A 24 -1.47 2.01 -16.83
N LEU A 25 -1.10 3.04 -16.07
CA LEU A 25 -0.45 2.91 -14.78
C LEU A 25 -1.34 3.58 -13.73
N GLY A 26 -1.82 2.82 -12.75
CA GLY A 26 -2.58 3.33 -11.61
C GLY A 26 -1.66 3.51 -10.40
N ASN A 27 -1.56 4.74 -9.90
CA ASN A 27 -0.71 5.13 -8.76
C ASN A 27 0.68 4.47 -8.72
N PRO A 28 1.45 4.52 -9.82
CA PRO A 28 2.76 3.87 -9.89
C PRO A 28 3.81 4.59 -9.04
N VAL A 29 4.93 3.89 -8.80
CA VAL A 29 6.21 4.55 -8.48
C VAL A 29 6.95 4.76 -9.81
N LEU A 30 7.16 6.02 -10.19
CA LEU A 30 7.89 6.47 -11.39
C LEU A 30 9.30 6.94 -11.05
N GLU A 31 9.46 7.71 -9.98
CA GLU A 31 10.75 8.19 -9.49
C GLU A 31 10.82 8.01 -7.98
N PHE A 32 11.71 7.12 -7.55
CA PHE A 32 11.79 6.66 -6.18
C PHE A 32 11.93 7.80 -5.16
N ALA A 33 12.81 8.77 -5.38
CA ALA A 33 13.02 9.81 -4.38
C ALA A 33 11.80 10.74 -4.27
N THR A 34 11.24 11.16 -5.39
CA THR A 34 10.14 12.10 -5.49
C THR A 34 8.85 11.49 -4.97
N ASP A 35 8.48 10.30 -5.46
CA ASP A 35 7.21 9.65 -5.10
C ASP A 35 7.15 9.23 -3.64
N PHE A 36 8.29 8.82 -3.07
CA PHE A 36 8.32 8.48 -1.65
C PHE A 36 8.34 9.73 -0.78
N ASN A 37 9.09 10.78 -1.15
CA ASN A 37 9.17 11.99 -0.33
C ASN A 37 7.88 12.82 -0.37
N SER A 38 7.10 12.77 -1.44
CA SER A 38 5.81 13.45 -1.55
C SER A 38 4.76 12.92 -0.56
N ARG A 39 4.92 11.71 -0.03
CA ARG A 39 3.99 11.13 0.96
C ARG A 39 3.86 11.99 2.22
N VAL A 40 4.92 12.70 2.59
CA VAL A 40 4.97 13.53 3.79
C VAL A 40 4.19 14.82 3.57
N GLU A 41 4.36 15.40 2.39
CA GLU A 41 3.57 16.55 1.92
C GLU A 41 2.09 16.18 1.79
N TYR A 42 1.80 14.97 1.30
CA TYR A 42 0.44 14.43 1.25
C TYR A 42 -0.18 14.36 2.66
N VAL A 43 0.43 13.66 3.62
CA VAL A 43 -0.14 13.57 4.98
C VAL A 43 -0.18 14.93 5.71
N GLY A 44 0.80 15.80 5.47
CA GLY A 44 0.84 17.15 6.02
C GLY A 44 -0.28 18.03 5.49
N SER A 45 -0.50 18.04 4.17
CA SER A 45 -1.59 18.80 3.53
C SER A 45 -2.99 18.30 3.90
N HIS A 46 -3.10 17.05 4.37
CA HIS A 46 -4.35 16.47 4.89
C HIS A 46 -4.50 16.66 6.41
N GLY A 47 -3.61 17.42 7.05
CA GLY A 47 -3.69 17.78 8.47
C GLY A 47 -3.41 16.61 9.43
N LEU A 48 -2.77 15.55 8.96
CA LEU A 48 -2.49 14.35 9.77
C LEU A 48 -1.22 14.48 10.62
N ILE A 49 -0.35 15.42 10.28
CA ILE A 49 0.88 15.69 11.03
C ILE A 49 1.04 17.18 11.30
N SER A 50 1.74 17.52 12.38
CA SER A 50 2.07 18.89 12.75
C SER A 50 3.23 19.42 11.91
N ASP A 51 3.33 20.75 11.78
CA ASP A 51 4.45 21.43 11.10
C ASP A 51 5.81 21.01 11.68
N SER A 52 5.87 20.80 13.00
CA SER A 52 7.09 20.35 13.69
C SER A 52 7.56 18.96 13.23
N ILE A 53 6.61 18.04 13.03
CA ILE A 53 6.91 16.70 12.53
C ILE A 53 7.22 16.75 11.05
N TYR A 54 6.49 17.54 10.27
CA TYR A 54 6.78 17.77 8.85
C TYR A 54 8.23 18.25 8.63
N GLU A 55 8.68 19.24 9.41
CA GLU A 55 10.04 19.78 9.33
C GLU A 55 11.11 18.74 9.68
N ILE A 56 10.94 18.02 10.79
CA ILE A 56 11.89 16.98 11.20
C ILE A 56 11.92 15.84 10.18
N PHE A 57 10.78 15.47 9.61
CA PHE A 57 10.71 14.41 8.62
C PHE A 57 11.41 14.79 7.32
N THR A 58 11.19 16.00 6.83
CA THR A 58 11.79 16.48 5.58
C THR A 58 13.28 16.79 5.70
N SER A 59 13.78 17.08 6.90
CA SER A 59 15.18 17.43 7.18
C SER A 59 16.03 16.25 7.68
N ALA A 60 15.57 15.49 8.68
CA ALA A 60 16.38 14.49 9.38
C ALA A 60 16.30 13.09 8.75
N CYS A 61 15.11 12.68 8.31
CA CYS A 61 14.93 11.41 7.59
C CYS A 61 13.80 11.47 6.57
N LYS A 62 14.18 11.82 5.33
CA LYS A 62 13.29 11.75 4.17
C LYS A 62 12.73 10.34 3.97
N TYR A 63 11.50 10.23 3.47
CA TYR A 63 10.81 8.94 3.35
C TYR A 63 11.56 7.99 2.43
N SER A 64 12.12 8.49 1.32
CA SER A 64 12.90 7.67 0.38
C SER A 64 14.14 7.07 1.04
N ARG A 65 14.79 7.80 1.96
CA ARG A 65 15.90 7.30 2.77
C ARG A 65 15.43 6.20 3.72
N PHE A 66 14.34 6.43 4.44
CA PHE A 66 13.76 5.42 5.34
C PHE A 66 13.45 4.12 4.59
N VAL A 67 12.78 4.21 3.44
CA VAL A 67 12.42 3.06 2.60
C VAL A 67 13.67 2.33 2.10
N ASN A 68 14.71 3.05 1.68
CA ASN A 68 15.97 2.46 1.26
C ASN A 68 16.68 1.72 2.41
N GLU A 69 16.75 2.34 3.60
CA GLU A 69 17.30 1.72 4.80
C GLU A 69 16.52 0.45 5.21
N LEU A 70 15.18 0.48 5.10
CA LEU A 70 14.31 -0.66 5.36
C LEU A 70 14.61 -1.82 4.39
N TYR A 71 14.72 -1.56 3.09
CA TYR A 71 15.06 -2.58 2.09
C TYR A 71 16.47 -3.15 2.27
N ARG A 72 17.40 -2.39 2.84
CA ARG A 72 18.75 -2.87 3.20
C ARG A 72 18.77 -3.68 4.49
N GLY A 73 17.65 -3.78 5.21
CA GLY A 73 17.49 -4.57 6.43
C GLY A 73 17.97 -3.89 7.71
N SER A 74 18.37 -2.62 7.66
CA SER A 74 18.82 -1.89 8.86
C SER A 74 18.43 -0.41 8.76
N VAL A 75 17.53 0.01 9.67
CA VAL A 75 17.08 1.40 9.78
C VAL A 75 17.89 2.13 10.84
N SER A 76 18.36 3.33 10.50
CA SER A 76 19.08 4.20 11.43
C SER A 76 18.20 4.62 12.62
N ALA A 77 18.81 4.88 13.77
CA ALA A 77 18.09 5.33 14.96
C ALA A 77 17.30 6.63 14.72
N ILE A 78 17.86 7.53 13.91
CA ILE A 78 17.22 8.80 13.52
C ILE A 78 15.96 8.50 12.70
N CYS A 79 16.07 7.73 11.62
CA CYS A 79 14.91 7.38 10.79
C CYS A 79 13.84 6.62 11.57
N SER A 80 14.24 5.70 12.45
CA SER A 80 13.31 4.96 13.31
C SER A 80 12.53 5.88 14.24
N ARG A 81 13.21 6.86 14.86
CA ARG A 81 12.57 7.83 15.75
C ARG A 81 11.62 8.76 14.99
N VAL A 82 12.05 9.26 13.83
CA VAL A 82 11.24 10.14 12.97
C VAL A 82 9.97 9.42 12.51
N MET A 83 10.10 8.20 11.97
CA MET A 83 8.96 7.39 11.55
C MET A 83 8.01 7.06 12.72
N SER A 84 8.55 6.82 13.92
CA SER A 84 7.74 6.58 15.10
C SER A 84 6.91 7.81 15.50
N GLN A 85 7.42 9.02 15.31
CA GLN A 85 6.65 10.24 15.60
C GLN A 85 5.55 10.47 14.56
N VAL A 86 5.85 10.29 13.27
CA VAL A 86 4.82 10.36 12.22
C VAL A 86 3.73 9.33 12.47
N SER A 87 4.10 8.07 12.71
CA SER A 87 3.12 7.01 12.99
C SER A 87 2.24 7.30 14.21
N LYS A 88 2.72 8.10 15.17
CA LYS A 88 1.95 8.49 16.35
C LYS A 88 0.91 9.57 16.03
N GLU A 89 1.28 10.56 15.21
CA GLU A 89 0.36 11.63 14.79
C GLU A 89 -0.66 11.13 13.76
N THR A 90 -0.23 10.35 12.76
CA THR A 90 -1.14 9.80 11.75
C THR A 90 -2.11 8.77 12.34
N SER A 91 -1.80 8.20 13.51
CA SER A 91 -2.59 7.17 14.18
C SER A 91 -2.68 5.84 13.41
N ARG A 92 -3.04 4.77 14.12
CA ARG A 92 -3.34 3.45 13.53
C ARG A 92 -4.75 3.35 12.95
N PHE A 93 -5.56 4.40 13.15
CA PHE A 93 -6.96 4.47 12.73
C PHE A 93 -7.13 5.22 11.41
N VAL A 94 -6.04 5.53 10.71
CA VAL A 94 -6.02 6.16 9.39
C VAL A 94 -5.40 5.17 8.42
N ASP A 95 -6.06 4.93 7.30
CA ASP A 95 -5.53 4.09 6.24
C ASP A 95 -4.39 4.81 5.49
N LYS A 96 -3.30 4.09 5.25
CA LYS A 96 -2.07 4.65 4.64
C LYS A 96 -2.13 4.75 3.11
N TYR A 97 -3.08 4.07 2.49
CA TYR A 97 -3.36 4.09 1.05
C TYR A 97 -4.46 5.10 0.71
N ASP A 98 -5.42 5.33 1.61
CA ASP A 98 -6.46 6.35 1.49
C ASP A 98 -6.83 6.97 2.85
N VAL A 99 -6.38 8.20 3.09
CA VAL A 99 -6.59 8.89 4.38
C VAL A 99 -8.03 9.30 4.65
N THR A 100 -8.92 9.15 3.67
CA THR A 100 -10.35 9.48 3.77
C THR A 100 -11.23 8.26 4.06
N LEU A 101 -10.69 7.05 3.88
CA LEU A 101 -11.40 5.81 4.19
C LEU A 101 -11.26 5.41 5.66
N ASP A 102 -12.24 4.63 6.14
CA ASP A 102 -12.13 3.97 7.45
C ASP A 102 -11.15 2.79 7.36
N ILE A 103 -10.69 2.31 8.51
CA ILE A 103 -9.84 1.13 8.57
C ILE A 103 -10.65 -0.14 8.85
N CYS A 104 -10.13 -1.30 8.45
CA CYS A 104 -10.70 -2.57 8.90
C CYS A 104 -10.49 -2.74 10.42
N ILE A 105 -11.57 -2.67 11.19
CA ILE A 105 -11.56 -2.86 12.65
C ILE A 105 -12.13 -4.24 12.97
N ALA A 106 -11.37 -5.03 13.74
CA ALA A 106 -11.84 -6.32 14.25
C ALA A 106 -13.18 -6.19 14.98
N THR A 107 -14.09 -7.15 14.77
CA THR A 107 -15.51 -7.10 15.18
C THR A 107 -15.75 -6.75 16.66
N ILE A 108 -14.82 -7.10 17.56
CA ILE A 108 -14.90 -6.79 19.00
C ILE A 108 -14.80 -5.26 19.28
N LEU A 109 -13.99 -4.53 18.49
CA LEU A 109 -13.85 -3.07 18.61
C LEU A 109 -14.98 -2.32 17.87
N ALA A 110 -15.55 -2.95 16.84
CA ALA A 110 -16.68 -2.41 16.06
C ALA A 110 -17.98 -2.33 16.88
N GLN A 111 -18.12 -3.10 17.96
CA GLN A 111 -19.28 -3.05 18.86
C GLN A 111 -19.50 -1.65 19.48
N SER A 112 -18.48 -0.80 19.53
CA SER A 112 -18.62 0.59 20.01
C SER A 112 -19.16 1.59 18.98
N LYS A 113 -19.13 1.25 17.67
CA LYS A 113 -19.58 2.14 16.56
C LYS A 113 -21.09 2.02 16.27
N ILE A 114 -21.82 1.08 16.89
CA ILE A 114 -23.26 0.90 16.67
C ILE A 114 -24.05 1.84 17.60
N THR A 115 -24.03 3.14 17.32
CA THR A 115 -24.91 4.11 18.02
C THR A 115 -25.59 5.13 17.09
N ASN A 116 -25.58 4.95 15.76
CA ASN A 116 -26.40 5.81 14.91
C ASN A 116 -26.92 5.13 13.62
N PRO A 117 -28.22 4.79 13.51
CA PRO A 117 -28.79 4.05 12.39
C PRO A 117 -29.18 4.93 11.19
N GLN A 118 -28.49 6.05 10.94
CA GLN A 118 -28.86 6.98 9.86
C GLN A 118 -27.66 7.37 8.99
N LYS A 119 -27.32 6.50 8.05
CA LYS A 119 -26.98 6.80 6.64
C LYS A 119 -26.51 5.52 5.96
N VAL A 120 -27.37 4.95 5.12
CA VAL A 120 -26.93 3.99 4.09
C VAL A 120 -26.29 4.84 2.98
N LEU A 121 -25.06 5.29 3.22
CA LEU A 121 -24.12 5.53 2.13
C LEU A 121 -23.73 4.15 1.61
N GLU A 122 -23.36 3.99 0.34
CA GLU A 122 -22.67 2.78 -0.11
C GLU A 122 -21.48 2.55 0.83
N THR A 123 -21.61 1.60 1.75
CA THR A 123 -20.58 1.32 2.74
C THR A 123 -19.46 0.62 1.98
N ILE A 124 -18.41 1.37 1.68
CA ILE A 124 -17.16 0.82 1.14
C ILE A 124 -16.68 -0.23 2.13
N ASP A 125 -16.52 -1.46 1.66
CA ASP A 125 -15.93 -2.52 2.46
C ASP A 125 -14.43 -2.28 2.58
N VAL A 126 -13.99 -1.99 3.80
CA VAL A 126 -12.60 -1.69 4.14
C VAL A 126 -11.82 -2.95 4.56
N CYS A 127 -12.48 -4.09 4.67
CA CYS A 127 -11.90 -5.38 5.07
C CYS A 127 -11.66 -6.34 3.90
N VAL A 128 -11.83 -5.88 2.65
CA VAL A 128 -11.70 -6.69 1.43
C VAL A 128 -10.39 -7.48 1.36
N GLU A 129 -9.27 -6.93 1.83
CA GLU A 129 -7.98 -7.65 1.82
C GLU A 129 -8.02 -8.91 2.71
N ASP A 130 -8.54 -8.79 3.93
CA ASP A 130 -8.67 -9.90 4.88
C ASP A 130 -9.64 -10.96 4.36
N GLU A 131 -10.78 -10.53 3.80
CA GLU A 131 -11.76 -11.41 3.20
C GLU A 131 -11.19 -12.15 1.98
N THR A 132 -10.46 -11.44 1.12
CA THR A 132 -9.79 -12.01 -0.06
C THR A 132 -8.75 -13.05 0.35
N MET A 133 -7.96 -12.75 1.38
CA MET A 133 -6.97 -13.68 1.93
C MET A 133 -7.62 -14.95 2.51
N ASN A 134 -8.74 -14.81 3.22
CA ASN A 134 -9.50 -15.96 3.72
C ASN A 134 -10.09 -16.78 2.57
N TYR A 135 -10.66 -16.12 1.57
CA TYR A 135 -11.25 -16.77 0.40
C TYR A 135 -10.22 -17.58 -0.40
N LEU A 136 -9.08 -16.97 -0.76
CA LEU A 136 -8.04 -17.60 -1.57
C LEU A 136 -7.30 -18.73 -0.84
N ASN A 137 -7.43 -18.82 0.48
CA ASN A 137 -6.87 -19.92 1.28
C ASN A 137 -7.83 -21.09 1.51
N ARG A 138 -9.06 -21.04 0.98
CA ARG A 138 -9.96 -22.19 0.99
C ARG A 138 -9.49 -23.26 -0.01
N GLN A 139 -9.56 -24.52 0.40
CA GLN A 139 -9.09 -25.64 -0.43
C GLN A 139 -9.89 -25.81 -1.72
N ASP A 140 -11.20 -25.61 -1.66
CA ASP A 140 -12.07 -25.69 -2.84
C ASP A 140 -11.75 -24.57 -3.84
N VAL A 141 -11.55 -23.34 -3.37
CA VAL A 141 -11.11 -22.20 -4.20
C VAL A 141 -9.76 -22.47 -4.86
N GLN A 142 -8.79 -23.04 -4.14
CA GLN A 142 -7.50 -23.39 -4.71
C GLN A 142 -7.60 -24.46 -5.79
N ASN A 143 -8.46 -25.47 -5.57
CA ASN A 143 -8.70 -26.52 -6.57
C ASN A 143 -9.35 -25.95 -7.85
N ASP A 144 -10.33 -25.07 -7.69
CA ASP A 144 -11.06 -24.43 -8.80
C ASP A 144 -10.16 -23.46 -9.61
N LEU A 145 -9.24 -22.76 -8.93
CA LEU A 145 -8.24 -21.90 -9.58
C LEU A 145 -7.04 -22.67 -10.13
N HIS A 146 -6.98 -23.99 -9.94
CA HIS A 146 -5.82 -24.82 -10.25
C HIS A 146 -4.52 -24.30 -9.60
N ALA A 147 -4.65 -23.75 -8.39
CA ALA A 147 -3.55 -23.19 -7.63
C ALA A 147 -2.83 -24.28 -6.83
N HIS A 148 -1.52 -24.43 -7.06
CA HIS A 148 -0.65 -25.30 -6.27
C HIS A 148 0.36 -24.47 -5.50
N LEU A 149 0.30 -24.54 -4.16
CA LEU A 149 1.24 -23.84 -3.29
C LEU A 149 2.58 -24.60 -3.26
N VAL A 150 3.62 -23.98 -3.82
CA VAL A 150 4.98 -24.54 -3.83
C VAL A 150 5.89 -23.62 -3.02
N GLY A 151 6.57 -24.17 -2.00
CA GLY A 151 7.48 -23.40 -1.14
C GLY A 151 6.78 -22.46 -0.14
N VAL A 152 5.45 -22.42 -0.12
CA VAL A 152 4.63 -21.68 0.83
C VAL A 152 3.50 -22.57 1.35
N ASN A 153 3.06 -22.34 2.58
CA ASN A 153 1.98 -23.12 3.22
C ASN A 153 0.59 -22.51 3.07
N ARG A 154 0.51 -21.25 2.66
CA ARG A 154 -0.73 -20.50 2.45
C ARG A 154 -0.51 -19.44 1.38
N TRP A 155 -1.58 -19.03 0.72
CA TRP A 155 -1.59 -17.86 -0.15
C TRP A 155 -1.32 -16.60 0.67
N LEU A 156 -0.48 -15.70 0.15
CA LEU A 156 -0.08 -14.43 0.77
C LEU A 156 -0.23 -13.30 -0.24
N VAL A 157 -0.65 -12.12 0.20
CA VAL A 157 -0.77 -10.91 -0.66
C VAL A 157 0.59 -10.56 -1.28
N CYS A 158 1.68 -10.71 -0.54
CA CYS A 158 3.04 -10.44 -1.00
C CYS A 158 4.01 -11.54 -0.52
N SER A 159 4.96 -11.91 -1.37
CA SER A 159 6.14 -12.70 -0.97
C SER A 159 7.20 -11.77 -0.38
N LYS A 160 7.99 -12.29 0.56
CA LYS A 160 9.27 -11.69 0.95
C LYS A 160 10.34 -11.96 -0.11
#